data_AF-A0A6S7HH56-F1
#
_entry.id   AF-A0A6S7HH56-F1
#
_cell.length_a   1.000
_cell.length_b   1.000
_cell.length_c   1.000
_cell.angle_alpha   90.00
_cell.angle_beta   90.00
_cell.angle_gamma   90.00
#
_symmetry.space_group_name_H-M   'P 1'
#
loop_
_entity.id
_entity.type
_entity.pdbx_description
1 polymer ?
#
loop_
_entity_poly.entity_id
_entity_poly.type
_entity_poly.pdbx_seq_one_letter_code
_entity_poly.pdbx_strand_id
1 'polypeptide(L)'
;MTGTKLERKVTDFKLVNKSADVLKSSARNLSSFLKKEVINPWSVSSDSVQVIKEENVIFEYAGQKKHNSANLLGVVVLSVLFGIILSGLGDNGKPIVDLFSCLFKVVMKIVDVVIWFSPIGIGSIIASELVAMQDIKGIAENLGLFIVTIITASIIYGLAILPAIYAILLRKNPFRLLCCVAKSLLTGIGTASR
;
A
#
# COMPACT_ATOMS: atom_id res chain seq x y z
N MET A 1 0.61 53.77 9.93
CA MET A 1 1.16 53.71 11.31
C MET A 1 0.03 53.25 12.21
N THR A 2 0.12 52.08 12.84
CA THR A 2 0.66 51.84 14.20
C THR A 2 -0.28 52.39 15.28
N GLY A 3 -0.78 51.61 16.26
CA GLY A 3 -0.60 50.19 16.61
C GLY A 3 -1.38 49.85 17.89
N THR A 4 -0.97 48.79 18.63
CA THR A 4 -1.54 48.25 19.89
C THR A 4 -2.94 47.59 19.74
N LYS A 5 -3.26 46.39 20.26
CA LYS A 5 -2.89 45.55 21.44
C LYS A 5 -3.84 45.75 22.63
N LEU A 6 -4.74 44.77 22.85
CA LEU A 6 -5.09 44.24 24.17
C LEU A 6 -5.46 42.75 24.08
N GLU A 7 -4.91 41.94 24.99
CA GLU A 7 -5.34 40.57 25.24
C GLU A 7 -6.53 40.55 26.21
N ARG A 8 -7.48 39.61 26.04
CA ARG A 8 -8.18 39.01 27.18
C ARG A 8 -8.37 37.51 27.00
N LYS A 9 -7.44 36.78 27.63
CA LYS A 9 -7.54 35.38 28.06
C LYS A 9 -8.95 35.04 28.57
N VAL A 10 -9.56 33.99 28.03
CA VAL A 10 -10.75 33.33 28.58
C VAL A 10 -10.39 31.86 28.79
N THR A 11 -10.77 31.32 29.94
CA THR A 11 -10.51 29.92 30.35
C THR A 11 -11.83 29.28 30.74
N ASP A 12 -12.28 28.30 29.94
CA ASP A 12 -13.08 27.10 30.29
C ASP A 12 -13.63 26.44 29.01
N PHE A 13 -13.18 25.22 28.68
CA PHE A 13 -13.70 24.43 27.55
C PHE A 13 -14.60 23.30 28.09
N LYS A 14 -15.93 23.41 27.91
CA LYS A 14 -16.90 22.41 28.38
C LYS A 14 -17.52 21.61 27.22
N LEU A 15 -16.90 20.46 26.94
CA LEU A 15 -17.25 19.53 25.87
C LEU A 15 -18.76 19.19 25.80
N VAL A 16 -19.38 19.39 24.64
CA VAL A 16 -20.73 18.86 24.32
C VAL A 16 -20.77 18.17 22.96
N ASN A 17 -20.90 16.84 22.96
CA ASN A 17 -21.11 16.04 21.76
C ASN A 17 -22.53 16.26 21.18
N LYS A 18 -22.65 16.59 19.89
CA LYS A 18 -23.95 16.77 19.20
C LYS A 18 -23.86 16.55 17.67
N SER A 19 -24.89 15.93 17.08
CA SER A 19 -24.92 15.58 15.64
C SER A 19 -24.89 16.81 14.70
N ALA A 20 -24.30 16.61 13.52
CA ALA A 20 -23.97 17.63 12.53
C ALA A 20 -25.20 18.37 11.95
N ASP A 21 -26.36 17.72 11.85
CA ASP A 21 -27.55 18.28 11.19
C ASP A 21 -28.07 19.55 11.88
N VAL A 22 -28.02 19.54 13.23
CA VAL A 22 -28.38 20.67 14.09
C VAL A 22 -27.46 21.87 13.86
N LEU A 23 -26.24 21.62 13.37
CA LEU A 23 -25.22 22.64 13.17
C LEU A 23 -25.47 23.44 11.88
N LYS A 24 -26.01 22.78 10.84
CA LYS A 24 -26.25 23.35 9.50
C LYS A 24 -27.42 24.34 9.41
N SER A 25 -28.25 24.42 10.46
CA SER A 25 -29.57 25.10 10.41
C SER A 25 -29.57 26.62 10.65
N SER A 26 -28.62 27.21 11.39
CA SER A 26 -28.63 28.67 11.65
C SER A 26 -27.32 29.27 12.16
N ALA A 27 -27.02 30.48 11.68
CA ALA A 27 -25.89 31.32 12.09
C ALA A 27 -25.96 31.79 13.55
N ARG A 28 -27.12 32.21 14.07
CA ARG A 28 -27.20 32.69 15.48
C ARG A 28 -26.91 31.61 16.53
N ASN A 29 -27.10 30.34 16.18
CA ASN A 29 -26.67 29.23 17.04
C ASN A 29 -25.14 29.04 16.97
N LEU A 30 -24.54 29.39 15.83
CA LEU A 30 -23.17 29.13 15.43
C LEU A 30 -22.17 29.91 16.33
N SER A 31 -22.33 31.23 16.47
CA SER A 31 -21.53 32.07 17.39
C SER A 31 -21.69 31.69 18.88
N SER A 32 -22.86 31.16 19.28
CA SER A 32 -23.12 30.75 20.65
C SER A 32 -22.33 29.50 21.08
N PHE A 33 -21.84 28.69 20.12
CA PHE A 33 -20.98 27.54 20.40
C PHE A 33 -19.51 27.97 20.61
N LEU A 34 -18.92 28.76 19.69
CA LEU A 34 -17.54 29.26 19.84
C LEU A 34 -17.28 29.94 21.19
N LYS A 35 -18.22 30.78 21.62
CA LYS A 35 -18.05 31.62 22.81
C LYS A 35 -18.02 30.83 24.13
N LYS A 36 -18.25 29.51 24.08
CA LYS A 36 -18.55 28.68 25.26
C LYS A 36 -17.69 27.42 25.39
N GLU A 37 -16.89 27.15 24.38
CA GLU A 37 -15.84 26.15 24.41
C GLU A 37 -14.54 26.91 24.15
N VAL A 38 -13.56 26.85 25.07
CA VAL A 38 -12.08 26.86 24.68
C VAL A 38 -10.50 24.42 23.85
N ILE A 39 -10.06 24.08 22.58
CA ILE A 39 -9.83 22.76 22.01
C ILE A 39 -8.39 22.39 22.32
N ASN A 40 -8.21 21.48 23.27
CA ASN A 40 -6.92 20.84 23.52
C ASN A 40 -6.57 19.99 22.27
N PRO A 41 -5.63 20.42 21.40
CA PRO A 41 -5.49 19.84 20.07
C PRO A 41 -4.93 18.41 20.08
N TRP A 42 -4.50 17.94 21.25
CA TRP A 42 -3.96 16.60 21.51
C TRP A 42 -5.02 15.60 22.00
N SER A 43 -6.28 16.01 22.22
CA SER A 43 -7.39 15.10 22.59
C SER A 43 -8.26 14.69 21.40
N VAL A 44 -7.79 14.87 20.17
CA VAL A 44 -8.49 14.45 18.94
C VAL A 44 -8.32 12.95 18.74
N SER A 45 -9.24 12.15 19.29
CA SER A 45 -9.32 10.73 18.95
C SER A 45 -9.75 10.56 17.49
N SER A 46 -9.11 9.66 16.74
CA SER A 46 -9.22 9.57 15.28
C SER A 46 -10.64 9.26 14.75
N ASP A 47 -11.51 8.69 15.59
CA ASP A 47 -12.91 8.40 15.24
C ASP A 47 -13.87 9.57 15.53
N SER A 48 -13.37 10.72 16.02
CA SER A 48 -14.16 11.92 16.31
C SER A 48 -13.88 13.07 15.33
N VAL A 49 -14.87 13.40 14.49
CA VAL A 49 -14.85 14.61 13.66
C VAL A 49 -15.10 15.82 14.56
N GLN A 50 -14.07 16.62 14.81
CA GLN A 50 -14.21 17.87 15.57
C GLN A 50 -14.66 19.01 14.65
N VAL A 51 -15.96 19.31 14.67
CA VAL A 51 -16.54 20.46 13.93
C VAL A 51 -16.36 21.73 14.77
N ILE A 52 -15.22 22.40 14.60
CA ILE A 52 -15.06 23.79 15.05
C ILE A 52 -16.00 24.65 14.20
N LYS A 53 -16.93 25.33 14.87
CA LYS A 53 -18.12 25.88 14.23
C LYS A 53 -18.10 27.42 14.35
N GLU A 54 -17.72 28.16 13.29
CA GLU A 54 -17.72 29.65 13.24
C GLU A 54 -18.79 30.25 12.30
N GLU A 55 -19.21 31.52 12.51
CA GLU A 55 -20.61 31.99 12.41
C GLU A 55 -21.38 31.72 11.09
N ASN A 56 -20.73 31.43 9.96
CA ASN A 56 -21.45 30.87 8.80
C ASN A 56 -20.61 30.03 7.79
N VAL A 57 -19.45 29.49 8.17
CA VAL A 57 -18.64 28.63 7.26
C VAL A 57 -18.36 27.28 7.90
N ILE A 58 -18.81 26.21 7.22
CA ILE A 58 -18.60 24.83 7.66
C ILE A 58 -17.36 24.28 6.96
N PHE A 59 -16.21 24.34 7.63
CA PHE A 59 -15.03 23.60 7.22
C PHE A 59 -15.22 22.13 7.63
N GLU A 60 -15.76 21.34 6.71
CA GLU A 60 -15.93 19.89 6.88
C GLU A 60 -14.56 19.19 6.75
N TYR A 61 -13.78 19.25 7.82
CA TYR A 61 -12.60 18.42 7.99
C TYR A 61 -13.04 16.96 8.05
N ALA A 62 -12.99 16.26 6.92
CA ALA A 62 -13.09 14.82 6.87
C ALA A 62 -12.08 14.24 7.88
N GLY A 63 -12.58 13.63 8.94
CA GLY A 63 -11.75 13.10 10.02
C GLY A 63 -10.68 12.17 9.47
N GLN A 64 -9.51 12.15 10.10
CA GLN A 64 -8.39 11.27 9.75
C GLN A 64 -8.85 9.81 9.85
N LYS A 65 -9.36 9.26 8.74
CA LYS A 65 -9.86 7.88 8.64
C LYS A 65 -8.74 6.96 9.10
N LYS A 66 -8.90 6.39 10.29
CA LYS A 66 -7.89 5.54 10.93
C LYS A 66 -7.66 4.30 10.08
N HIS A 67 -6.67 4.39 9.20
CA HIS A 67 -6.37 3.34 8.26
C HIS A 67 -5.67 2.19 8.99
N ASN A 68 -6.46 1.21 9.45
CA ASN A 68 -5.98 -0.02 10.08
C ASN A 68 -5.34 -0.96 9.03
N SER A 69 -4.39 -0.46 8.24
CA SER A 69 -3.52 -1.27 7.40
C SER A 69 -2.60 -2.13 8.25
N ALA A 70 -2.45 -3.40 7.87
CA ALA A 70 -1.35 -4.22 8.35
C ALA A 70 -0.02 -3.59 7.90
N ASN A 71 0.91 -3.37 8.83
CA ASN A 71 2.23 -2.76 8.58
C ASN A 71 3.19 -3.77 7.91
N LEU A 72 2.86 -4.21 6.69
CA LEU A 72 3.57 -5.27 5.96
C LEU A 72 5.08 -5.00 5.84
N LEU A 73 5.47 -3.76 5.55
CA LEU A 73 6.89 -3.37 5.47
C LEU A 73 7.63 -3.61 6.80
N GLY A 74 6.99 -3.31 7.94
CA GLY A 74 7.55 -3.55 9.27
C GLY A 74 7.70 -5.04 9.58
N VAL A 75 6.72 -5.85 9.18
CA VAL A 75 6.78 -7.32 9.32
C VAL A 75 7.91 -7.91 8.47
N VAL A 76 8.08 -7.46 7.22
CA VAL A 76 9.17 -7.90 6.34
C VAL A 76 10.53 -7.52 6.89
N VAL A 77 10.73 -6.26 7.32
CA VAL A 77 12.01 -5.80 7.89
C VAL A 77 12.35 -6.56 9.17
N LEU A 78 11.38 -6.77 10.07
CA LEU A 78 11.56 -7.57 11.29
C LEU A 78 11.91 -9.03 10.97
N SER A 79 11.25 -9.64 9.98
CA SER A 79 11.51 -11.02 9.57
C SER A 79 12.90 -11.20 8.96
N VAL A 80 13.39 -10.22 8.18
CA VAL A 80 14.75 -10.24 7.62
C VAL A 80 15.79 -10.10 8.74
N LEU A 81 15.61 -9.15 9.66
CA LEU A 81 16.51 -8.96 10.80
C LEU A 81 16.57 -10.21 11.69
N PHE A 82 15.41 -10.80 11.99
CA PHE A 82 15.31 -12.06 12.74
C PHE A 82 16.04 -13.22 12.02
N GLY A 83 15.85 -13.36 10.71
CA GLY A 83 16.55 -14.38 9.91
C GLY A 83 18.07 -14.23 9.90
N ILE A 84 18.57 -12.99 9.82
CA ILE A 84 20.02 -12.68 9.89
C ILE A 84 20.59 -13.06 11.27
N ILE A 85 19.90 -12.66 12.35
CA ILE A 85 20.33 -12.99 13.72
C ILE A 85 20.32 -14.51 13.93
N LEU A 86 19.24 -15.20 13.52
CA LEU A 86 19.10 -16.64 13.66
C LEU A 86 20.17 -17.43 12.90
N SER A 87 20.55 -16.96 11.70
CA SER A 87 21.67 -17.52 10.93
C SER A 87 23.00 -17.46 11.71
N GLY A 88 23.21 -16.39 12.49
CA GLY A 88 24.37 -16.21 13.36
C GLY A 88 24.44 -17.12 14.58
N LEU A 89 23.36 -17.82 14.97
CA LEU A 89 23.35 -18.73 16.12
C LEU A 89 23.97 -20.12 15.82
N GLY A 90 24.32 -20.41 14.56
CA GLY A 90 24.94 -21.67 14.16
C GLY A 90 24.09 -22.89 14.50
N ASP A 91 24.69 -23.90 15.14
CA ASP A 91 24.00 -25.15 15.51
C ASP A 91 22.78 -24.93 16.41
N ASN A 92 22.81 -23.92 17.29
CA ASN A 92 21.69 -23.58 18.17
C ASN A 92 20.48 -23.01 17.41
N GLY A 93 20.69 -22.44 16.22
CA GLY A 93 19.63 -21.90 15.37
C GLY A 93 18.91 -22.96 14.54
N LYS A 94 19.54 -24.12 14.29
CA LYS A 94 19.05 -25.16 13.36
C LYS A 94 17.59 -25.59 13.60
N PRO A 95 17.15 -25.93 14.83
CA PRO A 95 15.77 -26.38 15.06
C PRO A 95 14.70 -25.37 14.64
N ILE A 96 15.02 -24.07 14.74
CA ILE A 96 14.12 -22.97 14.37
C ILE A 96 14.12 -22.79 12.84
N VAL A 97 15.29 -22.87 12.20
CA VAL A 97 15.43 -22.84 10.73
C VAL A 97 14.70 -24.01 10.07
N ASP A 98 14.79 -25.21 10.64
CA ASP A 98 14.08 -26.40 10.17
C ASP A 98 12.55 -26.27 10.35
N LEU A 99 12.10 -25.69 11.47
CA LEU A 99 10.68 -25.36 11.69
C LEU A 99 10.14 -24.39 10.64
N PHE A 100 10.83 -23.28 10.36
CA PHE A 100 10.42 -22.35 9.30
C PHE A 100 10.49 -22.99 7.91
N SER A 101 11.48 -23.86 7.66
CA SER A 101 11.60 -24.62 6.40
C SER A 101 10.47 -25.63 6.22
N CYS A 102 9.98 -26.24 7.29
CA CYS A 102 8.81 -27.11 7.29
C CYS A 102 7.53 -26.29 7.04
N LEU A 103 7.34 -25.19 7.79
CA LEU A 103 6.20 -24.29 7.65
C LEU A 103 6.10 -23.71 6.23
N PHE A 104 7.22 -23.32 5.61
CA PHE A 104 7.26 -22.84 4.23
C PHE A 104 6.80 -23.91 3.22
N LYS A 105 7.18 -25.18 3.40
CA LYS A 105 6.68 -26.30 2.57
C LYS A 105 5.17 -26.50 2.73
N VAL A 106 4.64 -26.37 3.94
CA VAL A 106 3.19 -26.42 4.22
C VAL A 106 2.46 -25.24 3.56
N VAL A 107 2.99 -24.02 3.68
CA VAL A 107 2.43 -22.82 3.03
C VAL A 107 2.42 -22.99 1.51
N MET A 108 3.50 -23.51 0.90
CA MET A 108 3.52 -23.79 -0.54
C MET A 108 2.48 -24.85 -0.95
N LYS A 109 2.25 -25.89 -0.13
CA LYS A 109 1.18 -26.86 -0.39
C LYS A 109 -0.23 -26.26 -0.25
N ILE A 110 -0.44 -25.28 0.61
CA ILE A 110 -1.68 -24.51 0.67
C ILE A 110 -1.83 -23.62 -0.57
N VAL A 111 -0.74 -22.99 -1.02
CA VAL A 111 -0.72 -22.18 -2.25
C VAL A 111 -1.03 -23.02 -3.50
N ASP A 112 -0.50 -24.24 -3.62
CA ASP A 112 -0.87 -25.18 -4.70
C ASP A 112 -2.39 -25.41 -4.78
N VAL A 113 -3.05 -25.60 -3.62
CA VAL A 113 -4.51 -25.79 -3.53
C VAL A 113 -5.26 -24.51 -3.91
N VAL A 114 -4.81 -23.34 -3.44
CA VAL A 114 -5.42 -22.04 -3.81
C VAL A 114 -5.28 -21.77 -5.31
N ILE A 115 -4.16 -22.15 -5.94
CA ILE A 115 -3.97 -22.06 -7.39
C ILE A 115 -4.98 -22.93 -8.15
N TRP A 116 -5.39 -24.07 -7.60
CA TRP A 116 -6.41 -24.94 -8.20
C TRP A 116 -7.81 -24.30 -8.20
N PHE A 117 -8.13 -23.47 -7.20
CA PHE A 117 -9.35 -22.65 -7.18
C PHE A 117 -9.25 -21.34 -7.99
N SER A 118 -8.02 -20.87 -8.25
CA SER A 118 -7.74 -19.63 -9.02
C SER A 118 -8.53 -19.46 -10.32
N PRO A 119 -8.70 -20.46 -11.22
CA PRO A 119 -9.50 -20.28 -12.44
C PRO A 119 -10.97 -19.89 -12.18
N ILE A 120 -11.58 -20.39 -11.09
CA ILE A 120 -12.97 -20.01 -10.74
C ILE A 120 -13.02 -18.58 -10.21
N GLY A 121 -12.04 -18.18 -9.40
CA GLY A 121 -11.96 -16.84 -8.81
C GLY A 121 -11.66 -15.76 -9.86
N ILE A 122 -10.63 -15.97 -10.68
CA ILE A 122 -10.25 -15.06 -11.77
C ILE A 122 -11.38 -14.93 -12.79
N GLY A 123 -12.01 -16.05 -13.18
CA GLY A 123 -13.16 -16.03 -14.10
C GLY A 123 -14.33 -15.20 -13.57
N SER A 124 -14.66 -15.35 -12.27
CA SER A 124 -15.72 -14.56 -11.63
C SER A 124 -15.39 -13.07 -11.57
N ILE A 125 -14.15 -12.70 -11.25
CA ILE A 125 -13.70 -11.30 -11.17
C ILE A 125 -13.76 -10.63 -12.56
N ILE A 126 -13.24 -11.31 -13.59
CA ILE A 126 -13.29 -10.81 -14.98
C ILE A 126 -14.75 -10.65 -15.43
N ALA A 127 -15.63 -11.61 -15.11
CA ALA A 127 -17.04 -11.51 -15.45
C ALA A 127 -17.75 -10.32 -14.76
N SER A 128 -17.48 -10.07 -13.47
CA SER A 128 -18.05 -8.90 -12.78
C SER A 128 -17.54 -7.56 -13.35
N GLU A 129 -16.26 -7.50 -13.71
CA GLU A 129 -15.64 -6.29 -14.27
C GLU A 129 -16.19 -5.98 -15.67
N LEU A 130 -16.31 -6.99 -16.54
CA LEU A 130 -16.89 -6.86 -17.88
C LEU A 130 -18.36 -6.41 -17.87
N VAL A 131 -19.13 -6.75 -16.83
CA VAL A 131 -20.54 -6.30 -16.67
C VAL A 131 -20.62 -4.86 -16.15
N ALA A 132 -19.61 -4.38 -15.42
CA ALA A 132 -19.53 -2.99 -14.96
C ALA A 132 -19.02 -2.00 -16.05
N MET A 133 -18.30 -2.50 -17.05
CA MET A 133 -17.65 -1.67 -18.08
C MET A 133 -18.60 -1.32 -19.25
N GLN A 134 -18.78 -0.02 -19.51
CA GLN A 134 -19.60 0.47 -20.63
C GLN A 134 -18.87 0.50 -21.99
N ASP A 135 -17.53 0.63 -21.99
CA ASP A 135 -16.69 0.53 -23.19
C ASP A 135 -15.62 -0.56 -23.02
N ILE A 136 -15.94 -1.76 -23.51
CA ILE A 136 -15.05 -2.91 -23.51
C ILE A 136 -13.85 -2.69 -24.46
N LYS A 137 -14.01 -1.89 -25.52
CA LYS A 137 -13.03 -1.73 -26.59
C LYS A 137 -11.85 -0.86 -26.16
N GLY A 138 -12.11 0.34 -25.61
CA GLY A 138 -11.05 1.21 -25.09
C GLY A 138 -10.24 0.56 -23.97
N ILE A 139 -10.89 -0.30 -23.16
CA ILE A 139 -10.24 -1.00 -22.06
C ILE A 139 -9.40 -2.18 -22.57
N ALA A 140 -9.88 -2.93 -23.56
CA ALA A 140 -9.08 -3.96 -24.23
C ALA A 140 -7.85 -3.38 -24.97
N GLU A 141 -7.98 -2.21 -25.59
CA GLU A 141 -6.86 -1.49 -26.23
C GLU A 141 -5.80 -1.05 -25.20
N ASN A 142 -6.23 -0.50 -24.05
CA ASN A 142 -5.32 -0.16 -22.95
C ASN A 142 -4.62 -1.40 -22.35
N LEU A 143 -5.33 -2.53 -22.23
CA LEU A 143 -4.74 -3.78 -21.74
C LEU A 143 -3.73 -4.37 -22.75
N GLY A 144 -4.02 -4.27 -24.05
CA GLY A 144 -3.09 -4.64 -25.11
C GLY A 144 -1.80 -3.80 -25.09
N LEU A 145 -1.93 -2.48 -24.95
CA LEU A 145 -0.78 -1.58 -24.78
C LEU A 145 0.05 -1.93 -23.54
N PHE A 146 -0.59 -2.22 -22.40
CA PHE A 146 0.07 -2.66 -21.18
C PHE A 146 0.86 -3.97 -21.36
N ILE A 147 0.30 -4.97 -22.04
CA ILE A 147 0.99 -6.22 -22.37
C ILE A 147 2.22 -5.96 -23.26
N VAL A 148 2.07 -5.14 -24.32
CA VAL A 148 3.19 -4.74 -25.20
C VAL A 148 4.27 -3.99 -24.42
N THR A 149 3.91 -3.10 -23.50
CA THR A 149 4.85 -2.38 -22.62
C THR A 149 5.59 -3.36 -21.71
N ILE A 150 4.93 -4.33 -21.08
CA ILE A 150 5.59 -5.35 -20.24
C ILE A 150 6.58 -6.18 -21.05
N ILE A 151 6.17 -6.68 -22.23
CA ILE A 151 7.05 -7.49 -23.08
C ILE A 151 8.28 -6.68 -23.50
N THR A 152 8.08 -5.44 -23.96
CA THR A 152 9.16 -4.54 -24.37
C THR A 152 10.10 -4.22 -23.20
N ALA A 153 9.55 -3.90 -22.02
CA ALA A 153 10.33 -3.63 -20.82
C ALA A 153 11.12 -4.86 -20.34
N SER A 154 10.52 -6.06 -20.39
CA SER A 154 11.19 -7.31 -20.03
C SER A 154 12.36 -7.64 -20.98
N ILE A 155 12.16 -7.45 -22.29
CA ILE A 155 13.21 -7.63 -23.30
C ILE A 155 14.36 -6.62 -23.08
N ILE A 156 14.06 -5.34 -22.86
CA ILE A 156 15.08 -4.31 -22.57
C ILE A 156 15.81 -4.61 -21.25
N TYR A 157 15.10 -5.03 -20.22
CA TYR A 157 15.71 -5.35 -18.93
C TYR A 157 16.64 -6.57 -19.02
N GLY A 158 16.21 -7.63 -19.71
CA GLY A 158 16.97 -8.86 -19.91
C GLY A 158 18.14 -8.75 -20.90
N LEU A 159 18.03 -7.94 -21.97
CA LEU A 159 19.05 -7.82 -23.02
C LEU A 159 19.96 -6.59 -22.92
N ALA A 160 19.51 -5.52 -22.25
CA ALA A 160 20.34 -4.32 -22.06
C ALA A 160 20.76 -4.15 -20.59
N ILE A 161 19.82 -4.14 -19.65
CA ILE A 161 20.12 -3.73 -18.26
C ILE A 161 20.95 -4.78 -17.50
N LEU A 162 20.54 -6.06 -17.51
CA LEU A 162 21.35 -7.14 -16.92
C LEU A 162 22.75 -7.26 -17.58
N PRO A 163 22.86 -7.31 -18.93
CA PRO A 163 24.14 -7.32 -19.64
C PRO A 163 25.03 -6.09 -19.36
N ALA A 164 24.47 -4.88 -19.21
CA ALA A 164 25.22 -3.68 -18.86
C ALA A 164 25.76 -3.77 -17.42
N ILE A 165 24.95 -4.18 -16.44
CA ILE A 165 25.39 -4.37 -15.05
C ILE A 165 26.52 -5.41 -14.98
N TYR A 166 26.37 -6.54 -15.70
CA TYR A 166 27.43 -7.55 -15.81
C TYR A 166 28.72 -6.99 -16.43
N ALA A 167 28.62 -6.23 -17.52
CA ALA A 167 29.76 -5.64 -18.20
C ALA A 167 30.50 -4.61 -17.32
N ILE A 168 29.76 -3.80 -16.55
CA ILE A 168 30.32 -2.80 -15.63
C ILE A 168 31.06 -3.48 -14.47
N LEU A 169 30.43 -4.47 -13.83
CA LEU A 169 30.98 -5.14 -12.64
C LEU A 169 32.14 -6.09 -12.96
N LEU A 170 32.03 -6.91 -14.02
CA LEU A 170 33.02 -7.94 -14.35
C LEU A 170 34.02 -7.54 -15.44
N ARG A 171 33.83 -6.38 -16.11
CA ARG A 171 34.65 -5.89 -17.24
C ARG A 171 34.90 -6.94 -18.33
N LYS A 172 33.92 -7.82 -18.55
CA LYS A 172 33.96 -8.92 -19.54
C LYS A 172 32.80 -8.78 -20.52
N ASN A 173 33.02 -9.20 -21.76
CA ASN A 173 32.04 -9.13 -22.84
C ASN A 173 30.74 -9.90 -22.45
N PRO A 174 29.58 -9.22 -22.31
CA PRO A 174 28.35 -9.84 -21.84
C PRO A 174 27.69 -10.74 -22.90
N PHE A 175 28.02 -10.60 -24.20
CA PHE A 175 27.45 -11.46 -25.24
C PHE A 175 27.84 -12.94 -25.06
N ARG A 176 28.99 -13.22 -24.42
CA ARG A 176 29.38 -14.60 -24.04
C ARG A 176 28.50 -15.18 -22.92
N LEU A 177 27.97 -14.35 -22.02
CA LEU A 177 26.97 -14.77 -21.03
C LEU A 177 25.62 -15.04 -21.72
N LEU A 178 25.18 -14.10 -22.57
CA LEU A 178 23.91 -14.23 -23.32
C LEU A 178 23.87 -15.52 -24.14
N CYS A 179 24.89 -15.84 -24.94
CA CYS A 179 24.91 -17.09 -25.70
C CYS A 179 24.93 -18.37 -24.84
N CYS A 180 25.46 -18.30 -23.61
CA CYS A 180 25.46 -19.43 -22.68
C CYS A 180 24.07 -19.65 -22.06
N VAL A 181 23.43 -18.57 -21.61
CA VAL A 181 22.11 -18.62 -20.97
C VAL A 181 20.98 -18.79 -22.01
N ALA A 182 21.17 -18.36 -23.27
CA ALA A 182 20.18 -18.46 -24.34
C ALA A 182 19.60 -19.85 -24.54
N LYS A 183 20.41 -20.92 -24.40
CA LYS A 183 19.92 -22.31 -24.47
C LYS A 183 18.97 -22.64 -23.31
N SER A 184 19.30 -22.19 -22.10
CA SER A 184 18.46 -22.36 -20.90
C SER A 184 17.17 -21.52 -21.00
N LEU A 185 17.26 -20.28 -21.49
CA LEU A 185 16.12 -19.41 -21.78
C LEU A 185 15.16 -20.07 -22.79
N LEU A 186 15.67 -20.58 -23.91
CA LEU A 186 14.85 -21.24 -24.92
C LEU A 186 14.18 -22.52 -24.38
N THR A 187 14.89 -23.31 -23.56
CA THR A 187 14.30 -24.45 -22.87
C THR A 187 13.24 -24.03 -21.84
N GLY A 188 13.48 -23.00 -21.03
CA GLY A 188 12.54 -22.51 -20.02
C GLY A 188 11.28 -21.87 -20.61
N ILE A 189 11.41 -21.17 -21.75
CA ILE A 189 10.27 -20.69 -22.54
C ILE A 189 9.48 -21.88 -23.13
N GLY A 190 10.18 -22.91 -23.62
CA GLY A 190 9.56 -24.09 -24.22
C GLY A 190 8.89 -25.04 -23.23
N THR A 191 9.36 -25.12 -21.98
CA THR A 191 8.71 -25.91 -20.92
C THR A 191 7.67 -25.11 -20.13
N ALA A 192 7.83 -23.78 -20.06
CA ALA A 192 7.01 -22.85 -19.28
C ALA A 192 6.75 -23.30 -17.82
N SER A 193 7.70 -24.07 -17.24
CA SER A 193 7.52 -24.69 -15.93
C SER A 193 7.51 -23.65 -14.81
N ARG A 194 6.64 -23.90 -13.84
CA ARG A 194 6.74 -23.37 -12.48
C ARG A 194 7.94 -23.99 -11.75
#